data_AF-A0A7M3SA66-F1
#
_entry.id   AF-A0A7M3SA66-F1
#
_cell.length_a   1.000
_cell.length_b   1.000
_cell.length_c   1.000
_cell.angle_alpha   90.00
_cell.angle_beta   90.00
_cell.angle_gamma   90.00
#
_symmetry.space_group_name_H-M   'P 1'
#
loop_
_entity.id
_entity.type
_entity.pdbx_description
1 polymer ?
#
loop_
_entity_poly.entity_id
_entity_poly.type
_entity_poly.pdbx_seq_one_letter_code
_entity_poly.pdbx_strand_id
1 'polypeptide(L)'
;MLDKLILQLVSCTDISNEDFEKLTNFDLRDDELASLMEKHKVQYLLFLHLLKHHGFYKIKYKVGEKWGIQLCYLQNKYNEYINNLKIIIEYLNNNNIPYVILKGFSIIDKLYKRENIIYRDFIDIDILIERKNVSTVNEILLKCGFIQGYVNEDNEIEEADRKSKLSWSLFSHQEYEYIKFSNTGYISPFNRIYIDINTTIFEGGEYKPQISTEELINHTITQEIGNGLFIKCLEYEYEIIQLCYHFYKDTIYEVKIKDQENFCMLKLCDIREYIIKYLFDINWNKFVDIINNAKIEVQIFNTLYTVRSVFGDLGIDYVMDKLKPSDSEIITSTIDNEWYKKL
;
A
#
# COMPACT_ATOMS: atom_id res chain seq x y z
N MET A 1 11.11 -21.33 7.72
CA MET A 1 9.93 -21.89 8.45
C MET A 1 9.62 -21.16 9.76
N LEU A 2 10.60 -20.93 10.65
CA LEU A 2 10.40 -20.19 11.91
C LEU A 2 10.09 -18.70 11.62
N ASP A 3 10.87 -18.08 10.73
CA ASP A 3 10.72 -16.69 10.28
C ASP A 3 9.36 -16.41 9.63
N LYS A 4 8.78 -17.43 8.98
CA LYS A 4 7.45 -17.35 8.40
C LYS A 4 6.35 -17.23 9.47
N LEU A 5 6.41 -18.07 10.50
CA LEU A 5 5.39 -18.09 11.54
C LEU A 5 5.40 -16.78 12.32
N ILE A 6 6.58 -16.23 12.62
CA ILE A 6 6.67 -14.93 13.29
C ILE A 6 6.16 -13.79 12.40
N LEU A 7 6.51 -13.76 11.11
CA LEU A 7 5.98 -12.76 10.19
C LEU A 7 4.46 -12.83 10.12
N GLN A 8 3.88 -14.04 10.00
CA GLN A 8 2.43 -14.23 9.99
C GLN A 8 1.78 -13.68 11.27
N LEU A 9 2.34 -13.99 12.45
CA LEU A 9 1.80 -13.53 13.74
C LEU A 9 1.87 -12.00 13.89
N VAL A 10 2.96 -11.38 13.44
CA VAL A 10 3.16 -9.92 13.53
C VAL A 10 2.31 -9.15 12.51
N SER A 11 1.93 -9.79 11.41
CA SER A 11 1.29 -9.17 10.24
C SER A 11 -0.22 -9.03 10.36
N CYS A 12 -0.71 -8.87 11.59
CA CYS A 12 -2.11 -8.70 11.93
C CYS A 12 -2.27 -7.40 12.72
N THR A 13 -3.36 -6.66 12.53
CA THR A 13 -3.57 -5.42 13.33
C THR A 13 -3.97 -5.72 14.77
N ASP A 14 -4.48 -6.92 15.03
CA ASP A 14 -4.81 -7.43 16.35
C ASP A 14 -4.47 -8.93 16.44
N ILE A 15 -3.92 -9.33 17.59
CA ILE A 15 -3.63 -10.73 17.92
C ILE A 15 -4.19 -11.11 19.28
N SER A 16 -4.45 -12.40 19.48
CA SER A 16 -4.89 -12.95 20.75
C SER A 16 -3.74 -13.04 21.77
N ASN A 17 -4.05 -13.20 23.05
CA ASN A 17 -3.01 -13.47 24.06
C ASN A 17 -2.26 -14.78 23.76
N GLU A 18 -2.94 -15.78 23.23
CA GLU A 18 -2.32 -17.06 22.85
C GLU A 18 -1.32 -16.87 21.69
N ASP A 19 -1.69 -16.07 20.69
CA ASP A 19 -0.81 -15.77 19.56
C ASP A 19 0.35 -14.86 19.97
N PHE A 20 0.13 -13.95 20.92
CA PHE A 20 1.21 -13.20 21.54
C PHE A 20 2.16 -14.11 22.33
N GLU A 21 1.66 -15.07 23.10
CA GLU A 21 2.51 -16.06 23.77
C GLU A 21 3.36 -16.84 22.76
N LYS A 22 2.76 -17.30 21.65
CA LYS A 22 3.50 -17.91 20.53
C LYS A 22 4.58 -16.99 19.99
N LEU A 23 4.27 -15.71 19.77
CA LEU A 23 5.23 -14.69 19.32
C LEU A 23 6.38 -14.51 20.32
N THR A 24 6.14 -14.63 21.62
CA THR A 24 7.18 -14.50 22.64
C THR A 24 8.07 -15.74 22.84
N ASN A 25 7.74 -16.86 22.18
CA ASN A 25 8.61 -18.04 22.12
C ASN A 25 9.80 -17.86 21.16
N PHE A 26 9.72 -16.85 20.28
CA PHE A 26 10.82 -16.46 19.41
C PHE A 26 11.77 -15.51 20.15
N ASP A 27 13.06 -15.52 19.77
CA ASP A 27 14.01 -14.54 20.28
C ASP A 27 13.83 -13.19 19.58
N LEU A 28 12.92 -12.36 20.09
CA LEU A 28 12.69 -11.00 19.59
C LEU A 28 13.87 -10.05 19.83
N ARG A 29 14.98 -10.53 20.43
CA ARG A 29 16.23 -9.80 20.57
C ARG A 29 17.17 -10.06 19.40
N ASP A 30 16.85 -10.93 18.47
CA ASP A 30 17.65 -11.16 17.27
C ASP A 30 17.64 -9.93 16.33
N ASP A 31 18.83 -9.51 15.89
CA ASP A 31 18.98 -8.36 14.98
C ASP A 31 18.59 -8.73 13.53
N GLU A 32 18.73 -10.01 13.15
CA GLU A 32 18.30 -10.49 11.83
C GLU A 32 16.77 -10.44 11.73
N LEU A 33 16.07 -10.90 12.78
CA LEU A 33 14.63 -10.79 12.90
C LEU A 33 14.14 -9.32 12.87
N ALA A 34 14.81 -8.42 13.58
CA ALA A 34 14.47 -6.99 13.52
C ALA A 34 14.62 -6.43 12.10
N SER A 35 15.70 -6.80 11.40
CA SER A 35 15.94 -6.42 10.01
C SER A 35 14.90 -7.00 9.05
N LEU A 36 14.45 -8.23 9.31
CA LEU A 36 13.38 -8.88 8.56
C LEU A 36 12.04 -8.12 8.71
N MET A 37 11.70 -7.70 9.93
CA MET A 37 10.48 -6.92 10.18
C MET A 37 10.50 -5.58 9.45
N GLU A 38 11.65 -4.90 9.43
CA GLU A 38 11.85 -3.65 8.67
C GLU A 38 11.74 -3.87 7.16
N LYS A 39 12.37 -4.92 6.63
CA LYS A 39 12.28 -5.30 5.20
C LYS A 39 10.83 -5.53 4.78
N HIS A 40 10.04 -6.20 5.62
CA HIS A 40 8.64 -6.49 5.36
C HIS A 40 7.68 -5.37 5.78
N LYS A 41 8.20 -4.27 6.35
CA LYS A 41 7.46 -3.08 6.80
C LYS A 41 6.38 -3.37 7.84
N VAL A 42 6.62 -4.34 8.72
CA VAL A 42 5.68 -4.77 9.78
C VAL A 42 6.22 -4.53 11.20
N GLN A 43 7.37 -3.87 11.34
CA GLN A 43 7.99 -3.55 12.62
C GLN A 43 7.08 -2.74 13.55
N TYR A 44 6.23 -1.86 12.99
CA TYR A 44 5.30 -1.08 13.80
C TYR A 44 4.09 -1.88 14.27
N LEU A 45 3.69 -2.93 13.57
CA LEU A 45 2.68 -3.87 14.06
C LEU A 45 3.23 -4.69 15.24
N LEU A 46 4.47 -5.15 15.15
CA LEU A 46 5.15 -5.76 16.30
C LEU A 46 5.21 -4.77 17.48
N PHE A 47 5.58 -3.52 17.21
CA PHE A 47 5.61 -2.47 18.24
C PHE A 47 4.24 -2.26 18.90
N LEU A 48 3.15 -2.26 18.12
CA LEU A 48 1.77 -2.21 18.62
C LEU A 48 1.47 -3.39 19.55
N HIS A 49 1.80 -4.62 19.15
CA HIS A 49 1.55 -5.81 19.97
C HIS A 49 2.35 -5.78 21.27
N LEU A 50 3.64 -5.40 21.22
CA LEU A 50 4.47 -5.26 22.41
C LEU A 50 3.92 -4.19 23.36
N LEU A 51 3.37 -3.09 22.83
CA LEU A 51 2.72 -2.07 23.64
C LEU A 51 1.45 -2.61 24.31
N LYS A 52 0.55 -3.21 23.52
CA LYS A 52 -0.75 -3.73 23.97
C LYS A 52 -0.62 -4.83 25.02
N HIS A 53 0.39 -5.68 24.90
CA HIS A 53 0.62 -6.83 25.79
C HIS A 53 1.76 -6.60 26.80
N HIS A 54 2.23 -5.36 26.98
CA HIS A 54 3.32 -5.00 27.90
C HIS A 54 4.63 -5.80 27.69
N GLY A 55 4.93 -6.13 26.44
CA GLY A 55 6.00 -7.03 26.00
C GLY A 55 7.36 -6.41 25.72
N PHE A 56 7.56 -5.10 25.89
CA PHE A 56 8.80 -4.42 25.44
C PHE A 56 10.10 -4.96 26.03
N TYR A 57 10.06 -5.66 27.18
CA TYR A 57 11.22 -6.34 27.75
C TYR A 57 11.76 -7.49 26.88
N LYS A 58 10.99 -7.94 25.89
CA LYS A 58 11.34 -9.03 24.96
C LYS A 58 12.22 -8.59 23.79
N ILE A 59 12.30 -7.30 23.50
CA ILE A 59 13.15 -6.78 22.40
C ILE A 59 14.46 -6.18 22.94
N LYS A 60 15.47 -6.05 22.08
CA LYS A 60 16.66 -5.27 22.41
C LYS A 60 16.27 -3.80 22.62
N TYR A 61 16.76 -3.18 23.70
CA TYR A 61 16.50 -1.77 24.01
C TYR A 61 16.79 -0.85 22.82
N LYS A 62 17.95 -1.02 22.17
CA LYS A 62 18.34 -0.19 21.00
C LYS A 62 17.37 -0.32 19.82
N VAL A 63 16.81 -1.51 19.60
CA VAL A 63 15.81 -1.75 18.54
C VAL A 63 14.50 -1.06 18.92
N GLY A 64 14.05 -1.23 20.16
CA GLY A 64 12.84 -0.56 20.67
C GLY A 64 12.94 0.97 20.64
N GLU A 65 14.09 1.52 21.03
CA GLU A 65 14.38 2.95 20.98
C GLU A 65 14.38 3.46 19.53
N LYS A 66 15.07 2.77 18.61
CA LYS A 66 15.07 3.08 17.16
C LYS A 66 13.65 3.11 16.61
N TRP A 67 12.87 2.04 16.79
CA TRP A 67 11.51 1.95 16.27
C TRP A 67 10.57 2.97 16.93
N GLY A 68 10.72 3.25 18.22
CA GLY A 68 9.94 4.27 18.91
C GLY A 68 10.17 5.67 18.33
N ILE A 69 11.43 6.03 18.05
CA ILE A 69 11.79 7.30 17.39
C ILE A 69 11.23 7.34 15.96
N GLN A 70 11.40 6.26 15.19
CA GLN A 70 10.88 6.17 13.83
C GLN A 70 9.34 6.25 13.78
N LEU A 71 8.64 5.65 14.76
CA LEU A 71 7.19 5.73 14.89
C LEU A 71 6.73 7.16 15.21
N CYS A 72 7.43 7.87 16.09
CA CYS A 72 7.17 9.30 16.34
C CYS A 72 7.37 10.14 15.08
N TYR A 73 8.42 9.85 14.32
CA TYR A 73 8.65 10.50 13.03
C TYR A 73 7.54 10.19 12.03
N LEU A 74 7.09 8.94 11.94
CA LEU A 74 5.96 8.52 11.09
C LEU A 74 4.70 9.34 11.39
N GLN A 75 4.40 9.63 12.66
CA GLN A 75 3.23 10.46 13.02
C GLN A 75 3.36 11.89 12.50
N ASN A 76 4.55 12.48 12.60
CA ASN A 76 4.81 13.82 12.06
C ASN A 76 4.72 13.83 10.53
N LYS A 77 5.31 12.83 9.87
CA LYS A 77 5.20 12.64 8.42
C LYS A 77 3.75 12.51 8.00
N TYR A 78 2.95 11.72 8.71
CA TYR A 78 1.52 11.53 8.42
C TYR A 78 0.76 12.86 8.48
N ASN A 79 0.95 13.64 9.54
CA ASN A 79 0.28 14.95 9.67
C ASN A 79 0.68 15.90 8.54
N GLU A 80 1.94 15.88 8.12
CA GLU A 80 2.41 16.69 7.00
C GLU A 80 1.77 16.26 5.66
N TYR A 81 1.66 14.95 5.43
CA TYR A 81 0.99 14.41 4.25
C TYR A 81 -0.50 14.76 4.24
N ILE A 82 -1.21 14.66 5.38
CA ILE A 82 -2.61 15.11 5.51
C ILE A 82 -2.76 16.59 5.17
N ASN A 83 -1.85 17.44 5.66
CA ASN A 83 -1.91 18.88 5.38
C ASN A 83 -1.70 19.18 3.88
N ASN A 84 -0.74 18.53 3.23
CA ASN A 84 -0.55 18.70 1.78
C ASN A 84 -1.74 18.14 1.00
N LEU A 85 -2.24 16.96 1.39
CA LEU A 85 -3.39 16.33 0.75
C LEU A 85 -4.65 17.20 0.85
N LYS A 86 -4.88 17.85 2.00
CA LYS A 86 -5.99 18.79 2.18
C LYS A 86 -5.94 19.94 1.17
N ILE A 87 -4.76 20.54 0.98
CA ILE A 87 -4.56 21.64 0.02
C ILE A 87 -4.78 21.14 -1.42
N ILE A 88 -4.19 19.99 -1.76
CA ILE A 88 -4.33 19.39 -3.10
C ILE A 88 -5.81 19.10 -3.40
N ILE A 89 -6.54 18.48 -2.46
CA ILE A 89 -7.96 18.17 -2.62
C ILE A 89 -8.81 19.42 -2.79
N GLU A 90 -8.51 20.50 -2.05
CA GLU A 90 -9.19 21.78 -2.22
C GLU A 90 -9.03 22.30 -3.66
N TYR A 91 -7.80 22.26 -4.21
CA TYR A 91 -7.56 22.63 -5.60
C TYR A 91 -8.26 21.70 -6.60
N LEU A 92 -8.25 20.38 -6.39
CA LEU A 92 -8.93 19.43 -7.26
C LEU A 92 -10.44 19.71 -7.29
N ASN A 93 -11.06 19.91 -6.12
CA ASN A 93 -12.48 20.23 -6.01
C ASN A 93 -12.82 21.56 -6.69
N ASN A 94 -12.02 22.61 -6.46
CA ASN A 94 -12.24 23.93 -7.07
C ASN A 94 -12.12 23.91 -8.60
N ASN A 95 -11.35 22.97 -9.16
CA ASN A 95 -11.21 22.77 -10.60
C ASN A 95 -12.15 21.68 -11.15
N ASN A 96 -13.05 21.14 -10.33
CA ASN A 96 -13.96 20.03 -10.67
C ASN A 96 -13.23 18.81 -11.26
N ILE A 97 -12.06 18.48 -10.71
CA ILE A 97 -11.27 17.32 -11.14
C ILE A 97 -11.69 16.12 -10.29
N PRO A 98 -12.34 15.10 -10.87
CA PRO A 98 -12.60 13.85 -10.17
C PRO A 98 -11.28 13.13 -9.86
N TYR A 99 -11.19 12.57 -8.66
CA TYR A 99 -10.00 11.87 -8.20
C TYR A 99 -10.37 10.73 -7.25
N VAL A 100 -9.43 9.81 -7.05
CA VAL A 100 -9.52 8.76 -6.02
C VAL A 100 -8.18 8.62 -5.31
N ILE A 101 -8.19 8.59 -3.98
CA ILE A 101 -7.02 8.23 -3.18
C ILE A 101 -6.96 6.70 -3.10
N LEU A 102 -5.80 6.13 -3.39
CA LEU A 102 -5.60 4.68 -3.48
C LEU A 102 -4.71 4.14 -2.35
N LYS A 103 -4.66 2.81 -2.24
CA LYS A 103 -3.67 2.02 -1.49
C LYS A 103 -3.54 2.45 -0.03
N GLY A 104 -2.40 3.03 0.32
CA GLY A 104 -2.07 3.26 1.71
C GLY A 104 -2.99 4.25 2.38
N PHE A 105 -3.09 5.45 1.80
CA PHE A 105 -3.90 6.52 2.38
C PHE A 105 -5.40 6.25 2.32
N SER A 106 -5.87 5.39 1.41
CA SER A 106 -7.27 4.95 1.39
C SER A 106 -7.62 4.02 2.54
N ILE A 107 -6.66 3.36 3.20
CA ILE A 107 -6.97 2.37 4.25
C ILE A 107 -6.33 2.66 5.61
N ILE A 108 -5.32 3.54 5.68
CA ILE A 108 -4.44 3.69 6.84
C ILE A 108 -5.17 4.03 8.14
N ASP A 109 -6.08 5.02 8.14
CA ASP A 109 -6.82 5.41 9.33
C ASP A 109 -7.80 4.34 9.79
N LYS A 110 -8.39 3.60 8.84
CA LYS A 110 -9.43 2.63 9.13
C LYS A 110 -8.84 1.31 9.61
N LEU A 111 -7.71 0.88 9.06
CA LEU A 111 -7.12 -0.42 9.38
C LEU A 111 -6.05 -0.30 10.46
N TYR A 112 -5.20 0.73 10.42
CA TYR A 112 -3.92 0.75 11.14
C TYR A 112 -3.79 1.83 12.22
N LYS A 113 -4.83 2.66 12.42
CA LYS A 113 -4.86 3.64 13.51
C LYS A 113 -5.35 2.97 14.80
N ARG A 114 -4.63 3.15 15.90
CA ARG A 114 -5.05 2.80 17.26
C ARG A 114 -4.70 3.96 18.18
N GLU A 115 -5.67 4.42 18.98
CA GLU A 115 -5.46 5.52 19.93
C GLU A 115 -4.80 6.78 19.32
N ASN A 116 -5.20 7.14 18.08
CA ASN A 116 -4.63 8.23 17.28
C ASN A 116 -3.17 8.05 16.82
N ILE A 117 -2.61 6.85 16.92
CA ILE A 117 -1.28 6.49 16.40
C ILE A 117 -1.44 5.59 15.18
N ILE A 118 -0.70 5.90 14.11
CA ILE A 118 -0.63 5.12 12.88
C ILE A 118 0.50 4.09 12.98
N TYR A 119 0.19 2.81 12.73
CA TYR A 119 1.14 1.69 12.80
C TYR A 119 1.47 1.05 11.44
N ARG A 120 1.14 1.74 10.34
CA ARG A 120 1.50 1.33 8.98
C ARG A 120 2.44 2.35 8.37
N ASP A 121 3.58 1.86 7.88
CA ASP A 121 4.52 2.70 7.15
C ASP A 121 3.97 3.11 5.78
N PHE A 122 4.43 4.24 5.25
CA PHE A 122 4.07 4.73 3.92
C PHE A 122 5.14 5.68 3.37
N ILE A 123 5.27 5.71 2.05
CA ILE A 123 6.28 6.51 1.35
C ILE A 123 5.65 7.67 0.59
N ASP A 124 4.46 7.47 0.03
CA ASP A 124 3.79 8.31 -0.96
C ASP A 124 2.27 8.40 -0.70
N ILE A 125 1.60 9.28 -1.45
CA ILE A 125 0.15 9.22 -1.66
C ILE A 125 -0.10 8.95 -3.14
N ASP A 126 -0.95 7.97 -3.41
CA ASP A 126 -1.44 7.68 -4.74
C ASP A 126 -2.79 8.34 -5.01
N ILE A 127 -2.85 9.12 -6.08
CA ILE A 127 -4.06 9.78 -6.56
C ILE A 127 -4.34 9.30 -7.98
N LEU A 128 -5.48 8.63 -8.16
CA LEU A 128 -5.99 8.24 -9.47
C LEU A 128 -6.79 9.40 -10.08
N ILE A 129 -6.48 9.73 -11.32
CA ILE A 129 -7.22 10.70 -12.13
C ILE A 129 -7.39 10.20 -13.56
N GLU A 130 -8.37 10.73 -14.29
CA GLU A 130 -8.42 10.52 -15.73
C GLU A 130 -7.24 11.22 -16.43
N ARG A 131 -6.68 10.58 -17.46
CA ARG A 131 -5.55 11.11 -18.24
C ARG A 131 -5.80 12.51 -18.81
N LYS A 132 -7.06 12.83 -19.16
CA LYS A 132 -7.45 14.16 -19.65
C LYS A 132 -7.20 15.29 -18.65
N ASN A 133 -7.10 14.97 -17.35
CA ASN A 133 -6.92 15.92 -16.26
C ASN A 133 -5.44 16.13 -15.86
N VAL A 134 -4.51 15.34 -16.42
CA VAL A 134 -3.08 15.37 -16.04
C VAL A 134 -2.48 16.76 -16.14
N SER A 135 -2.76 17.51 -17.22
CA SER A 135 -2.21 18.86 -17.39
C SER A 135 -2.63 19.79 -16.26
N THR A 136 -3.92 19.78 -15.90
CA THR A 136 -4.45 20.61 -14.81
C THR A 136 -3.90 20.18 -13.46
N VAL A 137 -3.77 18.88 -13.22
CA VAL A 137 -3.21 18.35 -11.96
C VAL A 137 -1.73 18.69 -11.82
N ASN A 138 -0.96 18.66 -12.90
CA ASN A 138 0.43 19.11 -12.89
C ASN A 138 0.53 20.59 -12.45
N GLU A 139 -0.31 21.47 -13.00
CA GLU A 139 -0.35 22.88 -12.58
C GLU A 139 -0.73 23.05 -11.10
N ILE A 140 -1.66 22.24 -10.60
CA ILE A 140 -2.06 22.23 -9.18
C ILE A 140 -0.88 21.82 -8.29
N LEU A 141 -0.19 20.73 -8.64
CA LEU A 141 0.93 20.21 -7.85
C LEU A 141 2.12 21.18 -7.86
N LEU A 142 2.42 21.81 -8.99
CA LEU A 142 3.41 22.89 -9.09
C LEU A 142 3.06 24.07 -8.17
N LYS A 143 1.79 24.51 -8.14
CA LYS A 143 1.33 25.55 -7.20
C LYS A 143 1.43 25.13 -5.74
N CYS A 144 1.31 23.83 -5.46
CA CYS A 144 1.50 23.26 -4.13
C CYS A 144 2.99 23.07 -3.76
N GLY A 145 3.91 23.40 -4.67
CA GLY A 145 5.36 23.34 -4.45
C GLY A 145 5.98 21.97 -4.76
N PHE A 146 5.27 21.09 -5.45
CA PHE A 146 5.80 19.83 -5.94
C PHE A 146 6.43 20.00 -7.32
N ILE A 147 7.48 19.25 -7.59
CA ILE A 147 8.18 19.24 -8.88
C ILE A 147 8.23 17.80 -9.38
N GLN A 148 7.97 17.59 -10.67
CA GLN A 148 8.23 16.31 -11.30
C GLN A 148 9.74 16.13 -11.52
N GLY A 149 10.35 15.22 -10.78
CA GLY A 149 11.81 15.16 -10.72
C GLY A 149 12.33 14.02 -9.88
N TYR A 150 13.61 14.08 -9.55
CA TYR A 150 14.32 13.10 -8.75
C TYR A 150 15.26 13.80 -7.76
N VAL A 151 15.73 13.07 -6.76
CA VAL A 151 16.74 13.57 -5.82
C VAL A 151 18.13 13.20 -6.36
N ASN A 152 18.99 14.19 -6.55
CA ASN A 152 20.36 13.98 -7.04
C ASN A 152 21.33 13.58 -5.91
N GLU A 153 22.59 13.33 -6.25
CA GLU A 153 23.63 12.91 -5.29
C GLU A 153 23.92 13.96 -4.20
N ASP A 154 23.67 15.24 -4.51
CA ASP A 154 23.82 16.37 -3.58
C ASP A 154 22.57 16.58 -2.69
N ASN A 155 21.59 15.67 -2.77
CA ASN A 155 20.33 15.73 -2.03
C ASN A 155 19.49 16.99 -2.36
N GLU A 156 19.56 17.44 -3.61
CA GLU A 156 18.70 18.47 -4.18
C GLU A 156 17.59 17.84 -5.03
N ILE A 157 16.47 18.53 -5.21
CA ILE A 157 15.41 18.09 -6.13
C ILE A 157 15.73 18.67 -7.51
N GLU A 158 16.03 17.80 -8.47
CA GLU A 158 16.26 18.17 -9.86
C GLU A 158 15.02 17.85 -10.70
N GLU A 159 14.59 18.82 -11.51
CA GLU A 159 13.46 18.65 -12.40
C GLU A 159 13.81 17.68 -13.53
N ALA A 160 12.97 16.68 -13.76
CA ALA A 160 13.14 15.76 -14.88
C ALA A 160 13.01 16.51 -16.21
N ASP A 161 13.80 16.14 -17.21
CA ASP A 161 13.69 16.76 -18.52
C ASP A 161 12.34 16.42 -19.19
N ARG A 162 11.91 17.28 -20.12
CA ARG A 162 10.61 17.14 -20.80
C ARG A 162 10.45 15.80 -21.53
N LYS A 163 11.53 15.26 -22.10
CA LYS A 163 11.48 13.98 -22.82
C LYS A 163 11.25 12.83 -21.85
N SER A 164 11.92 12.84 -20.69
CA SER A 164 11.72 11.85 -19.63
C SER A 164 10.29 11.88 -19.08
N LYS A 165 9.75 13.07 -18.77
CA LYS A 165 8.36 13.23 -18.32
C LYS A 165 7.35 12.69 -19.33
N LEU A 166 7.51 13.06 -20.60
CA LEU A 166 6.62 12.61 -21.68
C LEU A 166 6.71 11.09 -21.88
N SER A 167 7.92 10.55 -21.91
CA SER A 167 8.15 9.10 -22.03
C SER A 167 7.47 8.36 -20.88
N TRP A 168 7.63 8.83 -19.65
CA TRP A 168 7.02 8.22 -18.47
C TRP A 168 5.49 8.23 -18.55
N SER A 169 4.88 9.38 -18.83
CA SER A 169 3.44 9.52 -19.05
C SER A 169 2.92 8.56 -20.13
N LEU A 170 3.69 8.33 -21.20
CA LEU A 170 3.26 7.52 -22.35
C LEU A 170 3.42 6.02 -22.14
N PHE A 171 4.34 5.56 -21.29
CA PHE A 171 4.65 4.13 -21.13
C PHE A 171 4.35 3.58 -19.74
N SER A 172 4.09 4.45 -18.76
CA SER A 172 3.77 4.06 -17.39
C SER A 172 2.26 4.16 -17.10
N HIS A 173 1.86 3.59 -15.96
CA HIS A 173 0.52 3.73 -15.40
C HIS A 173 0.36 5.03 -14.60
N GLN A 174 1.48 5.68 -14.27
CA GLN A 174 1.54 6.91 -13.51
C GLN A 174 2.41 7.96 -14.20
N GLU A 175 2.23 9.20 -13.79
CA GLU A 175 3.09 10.32 -14.19
C GLU A 175 4.48 10.21 -13.54
N TYR A 176 5.42 11.01 -14.03
CA TYR A 176 6.72 11.13 -13.37
C TYR A 176 6.53 11.62 -11.93
N GLU A 177 7.25 11.02 -10.98
CA GLU A 177 7.10 11.23 -9.53
C GLU A 177 7.11 12.73 -9.16
N TYR A 178 6.17 13.14 -8.32
CA TYR A 178 6.10 14.51 -7.81
C TYR A 178 6.73 14.58 -6.41
N ILE A 179 7.79 15.37 -6.29
CA ILE A 179 8.61 15.47 -5.08
C ILE A 179 8.56 16.89 -4.54
N LYS A 180 8.50 17.00 -3.21
CA LYS A 180 8.63 18.26 -2.47
C LYS A 180 9.48 18.06 -1.23
N PHE A 181 10.27 19.06 -0.85
CA PHE A 181 10.95 19.06 0.45
C PHE A 181 9.92 19.09 1.58
N SER A 182 10.13 18.25 2.60
CA SER A 182 9.34 18.36 3.83
C SER A 182 9.57 19.72 4.48
N ASN A 183 8.52 20.27 5.10
CA ASN A 183 8.57 21.41 6.00
C ASN A 183 9.49 21.14 7.20
N THR A 184 9.75 19.88 7.53
CA THR A 184 10.75 19.46 8.54
C THR A 184 12.15 19.23 7.95
N GLY A 185 12.36 19.60 6.68
CA GLY A 185 13.62 19.43 5.96
C GLY A 185 14.82 20.10 6.64
N TYR A 186 14.60 21.16 7.42
CA TYR A 186 15.66 21.81 8.19
C TYR A 186 16.18 20.96 9.37
N ILE A 187 15.39 19.98 9.84
CA ILE A 187 15.78 19.00 10.86
C ILE A 187 16.23 17.69 10.20
N SER A 188 15.50 17.28 9.15
CA SER A 188 15.76 16.06 8.39
C SER A 188 15.90 16.41 6.91
N PRO A 189 17.11 16.79 6.44
CA PRO A 189 17.32 17.28 5.06
C PRO A 189 17.05 16.22 3.99
N PHE A 190 16.99 14.95 4.38
CA PHE A 190 16.63 13.82 3.52
C PHE A 190 15.12 13.58 3.46
N ASN A 191 14.32 14.29 4.27
CA ASN A 191 12.87 14.12 4.26
C ASN A 191 12.24 14.81 3.05
N ARG A 192 11.29 14.09 2.44
CA ARG A 192 10.59 14.44 1.21
C ARG A 192 9.15 13.99 1.31
N ILE A 193 8.30 14.66 0.55
CA ILE A 193 6.91 14.29 0.32
C ILE A 193 6.80 13.86 -1.13
N TYR A 194 6.17 12.71 -1.34
CA TYR A 194 5.97 12.08 -2.63
C TYR A 194 4.48 11.95 -2.93
N ILE A 195 4.08 12.36 -4.14
CA ILE A 195 2.73 12.20 -4.66
C ILE A 195 2.80 11.48 -6.01
N ASP A 196 2.10 10.36 -6.11
CA ASP A 196 2.02 9.55 -7.32
C ASP A 196 0.68 9.75 -8.00
N ILE A 197 0.72 10.38 -9.18
CA ILE A 197 -0.47 10.60 -10.01
C ILE A 197 -0.63 9.41 -10.95
N ASN A 198 -1.59 8.55 -10.63
CA ASN A 198 -1.93 7.36 -11.38
C ASN A 198 -3.01 7.71 -12.43
N THR A 199 -2.88 7.14 -13.63
CA THR A 199 -3.89 7.25 -14.71
C THR A 199 -4.65 5.94 -14.93
N THR A 200 -4.22 4.86 -14.30
CA THR A 200 -4.88 3.54 -14.23
C THR A 200 -4.34 2.77 -13.02
N ILE A 201 -5.10 1.80 -12.51
CA ILE A 201 -4.61 0.84 -11.49
C ILE A 201 -3.90 -0.36 -12.13
N PHE A 202 -4.05 -0.55 -13.45
CA PHE A 202 -3.50 -1.67 -14.21
C PHE A 202 -2.08 -1.38 -14.71
N GLU A 203 -1.61 -2.20 -15.66
CA GLU A 203 -0.47 -1.85 -16.51
C GLU A 203 -0.79 -0.58 -17.31
N GLY A 204 0.21 0.27 -17.48
CA GLY A 204 0.09 1.52 -18.22
C GLY A 204 0.62 1.43 -19.64
N GLY A 205 0.79 2.59 -20.27
CA GLY A 205 1.33 2.66 -21.61
C GLY A 205 0.35 2.30 -22.73
N GLU A 206 0.78 1.43 -23.65
CA GLU A 206 -0.02 1.02 -24.83
C GLU A 206 -1.18 0.06 -24.47
N TYR A 207 -1.18 -0.48 -23.26
CA TYR A 207 -2.21 -1.41 -22.81
C TYR A 207 -3.50 -0.65 -22.46
N LYS A 208 -4.61 -1.08 -23.05
CA LYS A 208 -5.93 -0.64 -22.62
C LYS A 208 -6.23 -1.25 -21.25
N PRO A 209 -6.60 -0.45 -20.24
CA PRO A 209 -6.89 -0.98 -18.92
C PRO A 209 -8.15 -1.85 -18.97
N GLN A 210 -8.13 -2.92 -18.18
CA GLN A 210 -9.22 -3.91 -18.09
C GLN A 210 -10.48 -3.29 -17.52
N ILE A 211 -10.32 -2.36 -16.56
CA ILE A 211 -11.38 -1.50 -16.04
C ILE A 211 -10.95 -0.05 -16.28
N SER A 212 -11.83 0.75 -16.87
CA SER A 212 -11.50 2.14 -17.21
C SER A 212 -11.36 3.00 -15.95
N THR A 213 -10.50 4.02 -16.00
CA THR A 213 -10.35 4.97 -14.88
C THR A 213 -11.62 5.77 -14.62
N GLU A 214 -12.41 6.05 -15.66
CA GLU A 214 -13.73 6.66 -15.53
C GLU A 214 -14.69 5.78 -14.71
N GLU A 215 -14.72 4.47 -14.98
CA GLU A 215 -15.51 3.52 -14.20
C GLU A 215 -15.06 3.50 -12.72
N LEU A 216 -13.76 3.44 -12.46
CA LEU A 216 -13.21 3.46 -11.10
C LEU A 216 -13.61 4.75 -10.34
N ILE A 217 -13.53 5.90 -10.99
CA ILE A 217 -13.92 7.21 -10.41
C ILE A 217 -15.43 7.28 -10.12
N ASN A 218 -16.25 6.63 -10.95
CA ASN A 218 -17.70 6.56 -10.74
C ASN A 218 -18.09 5.61 -9.58
N HIS A 219 -17.18 4.72 -9.16
CA HIS A 219 -17.36 3.79 -8.05
C HIS A 219 -16.52 4.19 -6.83
N THR A 220 -16.86 5.36 -6.27
CA THR A 220 -16.16 5.92 -5.11
C THR A 220 -17.06 6.14 -3.90
N ILE A 221 -16.48 5.95 -2.73
CA ILE A 221 -17.06 6.34 -1.44
C ILE A 221 -16.29 7.50 -0.84
N THR A 222 -16.94 8.24 0.06
CA THR A 222 -16.29 9.31 0.83
C THR A 222 -15.95 8.79 2.21
N GLN A 223 -14.70 9.01 2.64
CA GLN A 223 -14.28 8.66 3.99
C GLN A 223 -13.50 9.79 4.64
N GLU A 224 -13.54 9.80 5.97
CA GLU A 224 -12.78 10.73 6.79
C GLU A 224 -11.42 10.13 7.20
N ILE A 225 -10.37 10.92 7.04
CA ILE A 225 -9.00 10.65 7.51
C ILE A 225 -8.44 11.88 8.25
N GLY A 226 -7.39 11.69 9.05
CA GLY A 226 -6.61 12.82 9.60
C GLY A 226 -7.39 13.77 10.51
N ASN A 227 -8.47 13.28 11.13
CA ASN A 227 -9.40 14.04 11.97
C ASN A 227 -10.03 15.24 11.23
N GLY A 228 -10.90 14.95 10.26
CA GLY A 228 -11.74 15.93 9.58
C GLY A 228 -11.47 16.18 8.09
N LEU A 229 -10.51 15.48 7.47
CA LEU A 229 -10.31 15.53 6.02
C LEU A 229 -11.16 14.46 5.34
N PHE A 230 -12.04 14.86 4.43
CA PHE A 230 -12.84 13.94 3.62
C PHE A 230 -12.18 13.70 2.28
N ILE A 231 -11.95 12.43 1.96
CA ILE A 231 -11.33 11.98 0.70
C ILE A 231 -12.26 11.04 -0.06
N LYS A 232 -12.07 10.95 -1.37
CA LYS A 232 -12.69 9.94 -2.24
C LYS A 232 -11.80 8.71 -2.34
N CYS A 233 -12.34 7.53 -2.07
CA CYS A 233 -11.67 6.23 -2.20
C CYS A 233 -12.56 5.27 -2.99
N LEU A 234 -12.04 4.14 -3.45
CA LEU A 234 -12.85 3.19 -4.20
C LEU A 234 -13.91 2.55 -3.30
N GLU A 235 -15.04 2.18 -3.89
CA GLU A 235 -15.99 1.24 -3.29
C GLU A 235 -15.30 -0.09 -2.95
N TYR A 236 -15.87 -0.82 -1.99
CA TYR A 236 -15.24 -2.00 -1.38
C TYR A 236 -14.74 -3.04 -2.40
N GLU A 237 -15.53 -3.35 -3.42
CA GLU A 237 -15.14 -4.35 -4.43
C GLU A 237 -13.96 -3.87 -5.27
N TYR A 238 -13.96 -2.59 -5.67
CA TYR A 238 -12.91 -2.01 -6.50
C TYR A 238 -11.61 -1.77 -5.72
N GLU A 239 -11.69 -1.42 -4.43
CA GLU A 239 -10.51 -1.30 -3.57
C GLU A 239 -9.79 -2.65 -3.41
N ILE A 240 -10.53 -3.76 -3.24
CA ILE A 240 -9.92 -5.11 -3.19
C ILE A 240 -9.25 -5.45 -4.52
N ILE A 241 -9.91 -5.18 -5.65
CA ILE A 241 -9.31 -5.38 -6.98
C ILE A 241 -8.03 -4.57 -7.10
N GLN A 242 -8.03 -3.31 -6.66
CA GLN A 242 -6.88 -2.42 -6.68
C GLN A 242 -5.72 -2.97 -5.84
N LEU A 243 -5.97 -3.35 -4.58
CA LEU A 243 -4.96 -3.90 -3.68
C LEU A 243 -4.37 -5.21 -4.22
N CYS A 244 -5.24 -6.13 -4.69
CA CYS A 244 -4.82 -7.40 -5.26
C CYS A 244 -3.99 -7.22 -6.54
N TYR A 245 -4.45 -6.37 -7.47
CA TYR A 245 -3.75 -6.14 -8.72
C TYR A 245 -2.41 -5.42 -8.51
N HIS A 246 -2.36 -4.47 -7.57
CA HIS A 246 -1.11 -3.81 -7.19
C HIS A 246 -0.07 -4.82 -6.69
N PHE A 247 -0.46 -5.69 -5.75
CA PHE A 247 0.40 -6.75 -5.26
C PHE A 247 0.85 -7.68 -6.39
N TYR A 248 -0.08 -8.14 -7.24
CA TYR A 248 0.24 -9.00 -8.38
C TYR A 248 1.29 -8.38 -9.30
N LYS A 249 1.14 -7.10 -9.69
CA LYS A 249 2.13 -6.40 -10.53
C LYS A 249 3.54 -6.44 -9.93
N ASP A 250 3.65 -6.16 -8.64
CA ASP A 250 4.96 -6.18 -7.97
C ASP A 250 5.60 -7.57 -7.95
N THR A 251 4.80 -8.65 -7.95
CA THR A 251 5.34 -10.02 -8.01
C THR A 251 5.96 -10.38 -9.35
N ILE A 252 5.56 -9.70 -10.43
CA ILE A 252 5.98 -10.01 -11.81
C ILE A 252 6.97 -8.99 -12.40
N TYR A 253 7.06 -7.79 -11.83
CA TYR A 253 8.01 -6.77 -12.30
C TYR A 253 9.46 -7.17 -12.03
N GLU A 254 10.26 -7.26 -13.10
CA GLU A 254 11.65 -7.71 -13.05
C GLU A 254 12.51 -6.89 -12.08
N VAL A 255 12.31 -5.57 -12.04
CA VAL A 255 13.04 -4.68 -11.12
C VAL A 255 12.72 -5.04 -9.66
N LYS A 256 11.44 -5.26 -9.34
CA LYS A 256 11.02 -5.67 -7.99
C LYS A 256 11.55 -7.05 -7.61
N ILE A 257 11.62 -7.97 -8.56
CA ILE A 257 12.21 -9.30 -8.35
C ILE A 257 13.71 -9.17 -8.07
N LYS A 258 14.42 -8.37 -8.87
CA LYS A 258 15.87 -8.14 -8.74
C LYS A 258 16.23 -7.51 -7.40
N ASP A 259 15.43 -6.54 -6.95
CA ASP A 259 15.66 -5.82 -5.70
C ASP A 259 15.08 -6.56 -4.47
N GLN A 260 14.49 -7.75 -4.67
CA GLN A 260 13.82 -8.54 -3.63
C GLN A 260 12.69 -7.79 -2.90
N GLU A 261 12.02 -6.89 -3.61
CA GLU A 261 10.86 -6.11 -3.15
C GLU A 261 9.53 -6.65 -3.70
N ASN A 262 9.59 -7.67 -4.55
CA ASN A 262 8.43 -8.30 -5.19
C ASN A 262 7.45 -8.94 -4.20
N PHE A 263 7.89 -9.24 -2.97
CA PHE A 263 7.05 -9.72 -1.88
C PHE A 263 7.28 -8.88 -0.61
N CYS A 264 6.29 -8.09 -0.24
CA CYS A 264 6.27 -7.30 0.99
C CYS A 264 5.09 -7.74 1.85
N MET A 265 5.34 -8.05 3.13
CA MET A 265 4.31 -8.63 4.00
C MET A 265 3.20 -7.61 4.29
N LEU A 266 3.56 -6.33 4.44
CA LEU A 266 2.60 -5.24 4.62
C LEU A 266 1.51 -5.21 3.53
N LYS A 267 1.84 -5.54 2.27
CA LYS A 267 0.85 -5.55 1.18
C LYS A 267 -0.16 -6.70 1.31
N LEU A 268 0.30 -7.86 1.80
CA LEU A 268 -0.60 -8.97 2.13
C LEU A 268 -1.46 -8.63 3.36
N CYS A 269 -0.90 -7.90 4.34
CA CYS A 269 -1.66 -7.37 5.48
C CYS A 269 -2.77 -6.45 5.01
N ASP A 270 -2.46 -5.50 4.12
CA ASP A 270 -3.42 -4.54 3.59
C ASP A 270 -4.64 -5.25 3.00
N ILE A 271 -4.41 -6.29 2.18
CA ILE A 271 -5.49 -7.10 1.58
C ILE A 271 -6.28 -7.86 2.64
N ARG A 272 -5.60 -8.59 3.54
CA ARG A 272 -6.27 -9.38 4.59
C ARG A 272 -7.10 -8.51 5.52
N GLU A 273 -6.51 -7.46 6.07
CA GLU A 273 -7.15 -6.58 7.05
C GLU A 273 -8.34 -5.84 6.42
N TYR A 274 -8.24 -5.47 5.14
CA TYR A 274 -9.37 -4.89 4.41
C TYR A 274 -10.52 -5.89 4.27
N ILE A 275 -10.24 -7.12 3.82
CA ILE A 275 -11.26 -8.17 3.65
C ILE A 275 -11.92 -8.51 4.98
N ILE A 276 -11.14 -8.71 6.05
CA ILE A 276 -11.69 -9.05 7.38
C ILE A 276 -12.58 -7.92 7.90
N LYS A 277 -12.11 -6.66 7.80
CA LYS A 277 -12.85 -5.52 8.31
C LYS A 277 -14.18 -5.31 7.59
N TYR A 278 -14.19 -5.45 6.27
CA TYR A 278 -15.34 -5.14 5.43
C TYR A 278 -16.06 -6.38 4.90
N LEU A 279 -15.83 -7.56 5.51
CA LEU A 279 -16.34 -8.85 5.03
C LEU A 279 -17.84 -8.84 4.70
N PHE A 280 -18.63 -8.15 5.52
CA PHE A 280 -20.09 -8.03 5.39
C PHE A 280 -20.55 -6.83 4.55
N ASP A 281 -19.68 -5.86 4.30
CA ASP A 281 -19.97 -4.70 3.46
C ASP A 281 -19.67 -4.95 1.98
N ILE A 282 -18.76 -5.89 1.70
CA ILE A 282 -18.39 -6.31 0.34
C ILE A 282 -19.52 -7.14 -0.28
N ASN A 283 -20.02 -6.70 -1.44
CA ASN A 283 -20.88 -7.53 -2.27
C ASN A 283 -20.03 -8.50 -3.11
N TRP A 284 -19.81 -9.69 -2.56
CA TRP A 284 -18.98 -10.73 -3.18
C TRP A 284 -19.48 -11.23 -4.54
N ASN A 285 -20.79 -11.16 -4.83
CA ASN A 285 -21.29 -11.50 -6.16
C ASN A 285 -20.91 -10.41 -7.17
N LYS A 286 -21.13 -9.13 -6.83
CA LYS A 286 -20.67 -7.98 -7.64
C LYS A 286 -19.16 -8.05 -7.87
N PHE A 287 -18.38 -8.36 -6.84
CA PHE A 287 -16.93 -8.53 -6.95
C PHE A 287 -16.53 -9.59 -7.99
N VAL A 288 -17.15 -10.78 -7.94
CA VAL A 288 -16.92 -11.86 -8.91
C VAL A 288 -17.33 -11.41 -10.32
N ASP A 289 -18.47 -10.74 -10.46
CA ASP A 289 -18.96 -10.26 -11.76
C ASP A 289 -18.01 -9.23 -12.37
N ILE A 290 -17.50 -8.27 -11.59
CA ILE A 290 -16.50 -7.28 -12.06
C ILE A 290 -15.26 -7.99 -12.57
N ILE A 291 -14.73 -8.95 -11.81
CA ILE A 291 -13.49 -9.68 -12.15
C ILE A 291 -13.66 -10.45 -13.46
N ASN A 292 -14.76 -11.21 -13.59
CA ASN A 292 -15.03 -12.01 -14.78
C ASN A 292 -15.24 -11.12 -16.02
N ASN A 293 -15.94 -10.00 -15.88
CA ASN A 293 -16.16 -9.05 -16.97
C ASN A 293 -14.84 -8.38 -17.41
N ALA A 294 -13.98 -8.05 -16.45
CA ALA A 294 -12.66 -7.47 -16.69
C ALA A 294 -11.61 -8.50 -17.16
N LYS A 295 -11.89 -9.80 -17.05
CA LYS A 295 -11.00 -10.92 -17.38
C LYS A 295 -9.68 -10.87 -16.59
N ILE A 296 -9.79 -10.65 -15.29
CA ILE A 296 -8.65 -10.55 -14.36
C ILE A 296 -8.67 -11.65 -13.27
N GLU A 297 -9.44 -12.72 -13.49
CA GLU A 297 -9.64 -13.81 -12.54
C GLU A 297 -8.32 -14.44 -12.08
N VAL A 298 -7.36 -14.65 -12.99
CA VAL A 298 -6.07 -15.27 -12.66
C VAL A 298 -5.27 -14.40 -11.68
N GLN A 299 -5.18 -13.09 -11.94
CA GLN A 299 -4.39 -12.14 -11.14
C GLN A 299 -4.99 -12.01 -9.74
N ILE A 300 -6.31 -11.89 -9.65
CA ILE A 300 -7.00 -11.75 -8.37
C ILE A 300 -6.99 -13.07 -7.59
N PHE A 301 -7.28 -14.21 -8.24
CA PHE A 301 -7.25 -15.53 -7.60
C PHE A 301 -5.88 -15.85 -7.02
N ASN A 302 -4.79 -15.66 -7.78
CA ASN A 302 -3.43 -15.95 -7.32
C ASN A 302 -3.05 -15.11 -6.09
N THR A 303 -3.47 -13.84 -6.06
CA THR A 303 -3.23 -12.95 -4.93
C THR A 303 -4.02 -13.39 -3.69
N LEU A 304 -5.33 -13.63 -3.83
CA LEU A 304 -6.17 -14.11 -2.73
C LEU A 304 -5.72 -15.48 -2.22
N TYR A 305 -5.28 -16.36 -3.12
CA TYR A 305 -4.70 -17.65 -2.75
C TYR A 305 -3.41 -17.49 -1.95
N THR A 306 -2.55 -16.54 -2.31
CA THR A 306 -1.35 -16.22 -1.54
C THR A 306 -1.71 -15.74 -0.14
N VAL A 307 -2.64 -14.78 -0.02
CA VAL A 307 -3.10 -14.27 1.29
C VAL A 307 -3.69 -15.40 2.14
N ARG A 308 -4.58 -16.24 1.56
CA ARG A 308 -5.14 -17.41 2.23
C ARG A 308 -4.05 -18.40 2.68
N SER A 309 -3.04 -18.66 1.84
CA SER A 309 -1.95 -19.59 2.16
C SER A 309 -1.02 -19.09 3.26
N VAL A 310 -0.96 -17.77 3.46
CA VAL A 310 -0.16 -17.15 4.53
C VAL A 310 -0.95 -17.09 5.83
N PHE A 311 -2.21 -16.67 5.81
CA PHE A 311 -2.97 -16.38 7.04
C PHE A 311 -4.05 -17.41 7.40
N GLY A 312 -4.70 -18.02 6.39
CA GLY A 312 -5.69 -19.08 6.58
C GLY A 312 -7.08 -18.65 7.05
N ASP A 313 -7.35 -17.35 7.20
CA ASP A 313 -8.50 -16.84 7.96
C ASP A 313 -9.40 -15.86 7.18
N LEU A 314 -9.28 -15.78 5.85
CA LEU A 314 -10.05 -14.84 5.05
C LEU A 314 -11.56 -15.09 5.05
N GLY A 315 -12.01 -16.34 5.24
CA GLY A 315 -13.44 -16.69 5.27
C GLY A 315 -14.16 -16.56 3.92
N ILE A 316 -13.43 -16.50 2.79
CA ILE A 316 -13.97 -16.28 1.44
C ILE A 316 -13.80 -17.47 0.49
N ASP A 317 -13.69 -18.69 1.02
CA ASP A 317 -13.45 -19.90 0.21
C ASP A 317 -14.49 -20.07 -0.91
N TYR A 318 -15.75 -19.77 -0.63
CA TYR A 318 -16.83 -19.81 -1.62
C TYR A 318 -16.66 -18.80 -2.77
N VAL A 319 -15.95 -17.68 -2.54
CA VAL A 319 -15.62 -16.69 -3.57
C VAL A 319 -14.46 -17.22 -4.41
N MET A 320 -13.44 -17.76 -3.74
CA MET A 320 -12.28 -18.34 -4.41
C MET A 320 -12.68 -19.48 -5.34
N ASP A 321 -13.62 -20.34 -4.93
CA ASP A 321 -14.14 -21.42 -5.77
C ASP A 321 -14.82 -20.91 -7.06
N LYS A 322 -15.49 -19.75 -7.00
CA LYS A 322 -16.11 -19.11 -8.18
C LYS A 322 -15.09 -18.44 -9.10
N LEU A 323 -13.96 -18.00 -8.56
CA LEU A 323 -12.88 -17.33 -9.30
C LEU A 323 -11.80 -18.30 -9.79
N LYS A 324 -11.90 -19.59 -9.43
CA LYS A 324 -10.85 -20.57 -9.70
C LYS A 324 -10.60 -20.66 -11.21
N PRO A 325 -9.40 -20.29 -11.69
CA PRO A 325 -9.07 -20.39 -13.11
C PRO A 325 -8.83 -21.85 -13.50
N SER A 326 -8.61 -22.11 -14.78
CA SER A 326 -8.24 -23.45 -15.22
C SER A 326 -6.90 -23.87 -14.59
N ASP A 327 -6.71 -25.17 -14.32
CA ASP A 327 -5.49 -25.66 -13.62
C ASP A 327 -4.19 -25.31 -14.38
N SER A 328 -4.25 -25.07 -15.70
CA SER A 328 -3.12 -24.60 -16.52
C SER A 328 -2.74 -23.12 -16.35
N GLU A 329 -3.64 -22.31 -15.79
CA GLU A 329 -3.48 -20.85 -15.62
C GLU A 329 -3.17 -20.46 -14.17
N ILE A 330 -3.33 -21.42 -13.24
CA ILE A 330 -2.84 -21.25 -11.88
C ILE A 330 -1.32 -21.16 -11.98
N ILE A 331 -0.79 -19.96 -11.76
CA ILE A 331 0.66 -19.73 -11.69
C ILE A 331 1.16 -20.32 -10.36
N THR A 332 1.27 -21.64 -10.33
CA THR A 332 1.94 -22.40 -9.27
C THR A 332 3.44 -22.11 -9.27
N SER A 333 4.02 -21.68 -10.39
CA SER A 333 5.47 -21.48 -10.50
C SER A 333 6.01 -20.31 -9.66
N THR A 334 5.25 -19.24 -9.43
CA THR A 334 5.73 -18.12 -8.57
C THR A 334 5.41 -18.35 -7.09
N ILE A 335 4.33 -19.07 -6.79
CA ILE A 335 3.81 -19.17 -5.42
C ILE A 335 4.27 -20.47 -4.73
N ASP A 336 4.52 -21.55 -5.46
CA ASP A 336 4.45 -22.88 -4.86
C ASP A 336 5.78 -23.53 -4.44
N ASN A 337 6.99 -23.01 -4.74
CA ASN A 337 8.19 -23.78 -4.32
C ASN A 337 9.53 -23.09 -4.03
N GLU A 338 9.75 -21.80 -4.30
CA GLU A 338 11.07 -21.20 -3.99
C GLU A 338 11.07 -20.14 -2.89
N TRP A 339 10.13 -19.20 -2.85
CA TRP A 339 10.16 -18.14 -1.82
C TRP A 339 9.64 -18.65 -0.46
N TYR A 340 8.59 -19.48 -0.46
CA TYR A 340 8.09 -20.20 0.74
C TYR A 340 9.12 -21.18 1.31
N LYS A 341 10.14 -21.55 0.51
CA LYS A 341 11.31 -22.34 0.92
C LYS A 341 12.55 -21.50 1.23
N LYS A 342 12.60 -20.23 0.80
CA LYS A 342 13.70 -19.26 1.03
C LYS A 342 13.45 -18.35 2.25
N LEU A 343 12.24 -18.36 2.83
CA LEU A 343 11.89 -17.96 4.21
C LEU A 343 11.87 -19.20 5.13
#